data_AF-A0A1G8APA3-F1
#
_entry.id   AF-A0A1G8APA3-F1
#
_cell.length_a   1.000
_cell.length_b   1.000
_cell.length_c   1.000
_cell.angle_alpha   90.00
_cell.angle_beta   90.00
_cell.angle_gamma   90.00
#
_symmetry.space_group_name_H-M   'P 1'
#
loop_
_entity.id
_entity.type
_entity.pdbx_description
1 polymer ?
#
loop_
_entity_poly.entity_id
_entity_poly.type
_entity_poly.pdbx_seq_one_letter_code
_entity_poly.pdbx_strand_id
1 'polypeptide(L)' 'MGILYEKVQLTKELKRQMMIRQLIDMGITEYKGRSIYDLGYYTLRYVLAMEKFIREMDDVKSLLDESQN' A
#
# COMPACT_ATOMS: atom_id res chain seq x y z
N MET A 1 12.67 23.14 -18.67
CA MET A 1 11.82 22.15 -17.96
C MET A 1 12.64 20.92 -17.51
N GLY A 2 13.83 21.09 -16.92
CA GLY A 2 14.75 19.94 -16.71
C GLY A 2 14.77 19.37 -15.29
N ILE A 3 15.02 20.21 -14.29
CA ILE A 3 15.41 19.71 -12.95
C ILE A 3 14.21 19.33 -12.06
N LEU A 4 13.10 20.06 -12.18
CA LEU A 4 11.93 19.81 -11.32
C LEU A 4 11.24 18.49 -11.66
N TYR A 5 11.13 18.17 -12.95
CA TYR A 5 10.49 16.94 -13.41
C TYR A 5 11.28 15.70 -12.97
N GLU A 6 12.61 15.71 -13.13
CA GLU A 6 13.49 14.62 -12.69
C GLU A 6 13.41 14.38 -11.18
N LYS A 7 13.43 15.45 -10.37
CA LYS A 7 13.29 15.33 -8.91
C LYS A 7 11.94 14.72 -8.51
N VAL A 8 10.86 15.11 -9.18
CA VAL A 8 9.52 14.57 -8.93
C VAL A 8 9.47 13.08 -9.29
N GLN A 9 10.06 12.68 -10.42
CA GLN A 9 10.11 11.27 -10.83
C GLN A 9 10.94 10.41 -9.87
N LEU A 10 12.12 10.89 -9.47
CA LEU A 10 12.97 10.21 -8.48
C LEU A 10 12.24 10.01 -7.14
N THR A 11 11.55 11.06 -6.67
CA THR A 11 10.77 10.99 -5.44
C THR A 11 9.59 10.02 -5.56
N LYS A 12 8.91 9.98 -6.71
CA LYS A 12 7.83 9.04 -6.98
C LYS A 12 8.31 7.59 -6.98
N GLU A 13 9.46 7.34 -7.58
CA GLU A 13 10.04 5.99 -7.64
C GLU A 13 10.46 5.49 -6.25
N LEU A 14 11.11 6.32 -5.45
CA LEU A 14 11.44 5.98 -4.06
C LEU A 14 10.17 5.63 -3.26
N LYS A 15 9.13 6.46 -3.36
CA LYS A 15 7.85 6.18 -2.71
C LYS A 15 7.21 4.89 -3.25
N ARG A 16 7.34 4.59 -4.55
CA ARG A 16 6.85 3.34 -5.15
C ARG A 16 7.49 2.14 -4.49
N GLN A 17 8.81 2.13 -4.36
CA GLN A 17 9.55 1.04 -3.71
C GLN A 17 9.17 0.89 -2.24
N MET A 18 8.99 1.99 -1.51
CA MET A 18 8.51 1.94 -0.12
C MET A 18 7.11 1.33 0.00
N MET A 19 6.21 1.61 -0.95
CA MET A 19 4.87 1.03 -0.96
C MET A 19 4.90 -0.46 -1.29
N ILE A 20 5.70 -0.87 -2.27
CA ILE A 20 5.91 -2.29 -2.60
C ILE A 20 6.39 -3.04 -1.37
N ARG A 21 7.39 -2.52 -0.65
CA ARG A 21 7.89 -3.15 0.58
C ARG A 21 6.81 -3.30 1.65
N GLN A 22 6.03 -2.26 1.91
CA GLN A 22 4.91 -2.34 2.88
C GLN A 22 3.87 -3.39 2.48
N LEU A 23 3.54 -3.49 1.19
CA LEU A 23 2.61 -4.50 0.71
C LEU A 23 3.16 -5.92 0.90
N ILE A 24 4.45 -6.14 0.63
CA ILE A 24 5.12 -7.42 0.89
C ILE A 24 5.12 -7.77 2.37
N ASP A 25 5.42 -6.79 3.23
CA ASP A 25 5.43 -6.97 4.69
C ASP A 25 4.02 -7.34 5.21
N MET A 26 2.96 -6.89 4.51
CA MET A 26 1.57 -7.29 4.76
C MET A 26 1.20 -8.65 4.14
N GLY A 27 2.12 -9.32 3.45
CA GLY A 27 1.87 -10.59 2.75
C GLY A 27 1.19 -10.45 1.38
N ILE A 28 1.13 -9.24 0.83
CA ILE A 28 0.46 -8.94 -0.43
C ILE A 28 1.49 -8.91 -1.54
N THR A 29 1.39 -9.86 -2.46
CA THR A 29 2.29 -10.00 -3.61
C THR A 29 1.60 -9.74 -4.94
N GLU A 30 0.27 -9.81 -4.97
CA GLU A 30 -0.55 -9.61 -6.16
C GLU A 30 -1.81 -8.79 -5.85
N TYR A 31 -2.26 -8.04 -6.85
CA TYR A 31 -3.53 -7.33 -6.82
C TYR A 31 -4.25 -7.47 -8.16
N LYS A 32 -5.49 -7.97 -8.13
CA LYS A 32 -6.32 -8.22 -9.34
C LYS A 32 -5.59 -9.04 -10.42
N GLY A 33 -4.85 -10.07 -10.01
CA GLY A 33 -4.09 -10.95 -10.91
C GLY A 33 -2.86 -10.30 -11.55
N ARG A 34 -2.37 -9.19 -10.99
CA ARG A 34 -1.10 -8.57 -11.38
C ARG A 34 -0.16 -8.51 -10.19
N SER A 35 1.11 -8.80 -10.42
CA SER A 35 2.16 -8.63 -9.44
C SER A 35 2.25 -7.17 -8.98
N ILE A 36 2.47 -6.94 -7.68
CA ILE A 36 2.63 -5.58 -7.14
C ILE A 36 3.84 -4.85 -7.72
N TYR A 37 4.84 -5.58 -8.22
CA TYR A 37 6.01 -5.00 -8.87
C TYR A 37 5.69 -4.36 -10.22
N ASP A 38 4.63 -4.84 -10.88
CA ASP A 38 4.16 -4.33 -12.18
C ASP A 38 3.14 -3.20 -12.04
N LEU A 39 2.75 -2.86 -10.81
CA LEU A 39 1.76 -1.83 -10.55
C LEU A 39 2.37 -0.42 -10.61
N GLY A 40 1.62 0.50 -11.20
CA GLY A 40 1.95 1.91 -11.19
C GLY A 40 1.83 2.53 -9.80
N TYR A 41 2.51 3.66 -9.60
CA TYR A 41 2.55 4.42 -8.35
C TYR A 41 1.17 4.67 -7.71
N TYR A 42 0.19 5.13 -8.50
CA TYR A 42 -1.14 5.46 -7.97
C TYR A 42 -1.93 4.21 -7.58
N THR A 43 -1.77 3.12 -8.33
CA THR A 43 -2.42 1.84 -8.00
C THR A 43 -1.85 1.27 -6.70
N LEU A 44 -0.52 1.25 -6.55
CA LEU A 44 0.13 0.83 -5.31
C LEU A 44 -0.32 1.64 -4.10
N ARG A 45 -0.46 2.97 -4.27
CA ARG A 45 -0.96 3.85 -3.22
C ARG A 45 -2.39 3.52 -2.82
N TYR A 46 -3.25 3.24 -3.79
CA TYR A 46 -4.64 2.87 -3.54
C TYR A 46 -4.74 1.51 -2.82
N VAL A 47 -4.02 0.50 -3.30
CA VAL A 47 -4.00 -0.84 -2.68
C VAL A 47 -3.52 -0.73 -1.24
N LEU A 48 -2.39 -0.07 -1.00
CA LEU A 48 -1.85 0.10 0.34
C LEU A 48 -2.81 0.82 1.29
N ALA A 49 -3.52 1.85 0.82
CA ALA A 49 -4.50 2.57 1.64
C ALA A 49 -5.70 1.68 2.01
N MET A 50 -6.19 0.89 1.05
CA MET A 50 -7.32 -0.01 1.28
C MET A 50 -6.96 -1.13 2.26
N GLU A 51 -5.77 -1.70 2.13
CA GLU A 51 -5.29 -2.79 2.99
C GLU A 51 -5.05 -2.32 4.43
N LYS A 52 -4.54 -1.10 4.62
CA LYS A 52 -4.43 -0.49 5.95
C LYS A 52 -5.80 -0.29 6.59
N PHE A 53 -6.75 0.25 5.82
CA PHE A 53 -8.10 0.48 6.31
C PHE A 53 -8.81 -0.81 6.72
N ILE A 54 -8.69 -1.87 5.91
CA ILE A 54 -9.28 -3.17 6.22
C ILE A 54 -8.71 -3.73 7.53
N ARG A 55 -7.38 -3.70 7.70
CA ARG A 55 -6.72 -4.18 8.92
C ARG A 55 -7.10 -3.38 10.16
N GLU A 56 -7.17 -2.05 10.05
CA GLU A 56 -7.63 -1.20 11.14
C GLU A 56 -9.08 -1.54 11.55
N MET A 57 -9.95 -1.85 10.59
CA MET A 57 -11.31 -2.29 10.89
C MET A 57 -11.36 -3.68 11.53
N ASP A 58 -10.49 -4.60 11.11
CA ASP A 58 -10.41 -5.95 11.67
C ASP A 58 -9.91 -5.91 13.12
N ASP A 59 -8.92 -5.07 13.41
CA ASP A 59 -8.43 -4.83 14.78
C ASP A 59 -9.55 -4.29 15.68
N VAL A 60 -10.36 -3.34 15.19
CA VAL A 60 -11.51 -2.78 15.94
C VAL A 60 -12.59 -3.83 16.20
N LYS A 61 -12.89 -4.69 15.23
CA LYS A 61 -13.87 -5.78 15.42
C LYS A 61 -13.39 -6.78 16.47
N SER A 62 -12.11 -7.14 16.46
CA SER A 62 -11.53 -8.04 17.46
C SER A 62 -11.75 -7.53 18.89
N LEU A 63 -11.59 -6.21 19.10
CA LEU A 63 -11.79 -5.60 20.42
C LEU A 63 -13.26 -5.56 20.86
N LEU A 64 -14.19 -5.45 19.91
CA LEU A 64 -15.63 -5.44 20.21
C LEU A 64 -16.14 -6.85 20.55
N ASP A 65 -15.63 -7.89 19.88
CA ASP A 65 -16.00 -9.28 20.13
C ASP A 65 -15.47 -9.78 21.50
N GLU A 66 -14.29 -9.30 21.94
CA GLU A 66 -13.73 -9.59 23.26
C GLU A 66 -14.49 -8.91 24.42
N SER A 67 -15.18 -7.80 24.17
CA SER A 67 -15.94 -7.07 25.20
C SER A 67 -17.33 -7.66 25.47
N GLN A 68 -17.81 -8.58 24.63
CA GLN A 68 -19.15 -9.20 24.72
C GLN A 68 -19.13 -10.58 25.40
N ASN A 69 -17.99 -11.04 25.88
CA ASN A 69 -17.76 -12.35 26.51
C ASN A 69 -17.20 -12.20 27.92
#